data_AF-A0A929B7I8-F1
#
_entry.id   AF-A0A929B7I8-F1
#
_cell.length_a   1.000
_cell.length_b   1.000
_cell.length_c   1.000
_cell.angle_alpha   90.00
_cell.angle_beta   90.00
_cell.angle_gamma   90.00
#
_symmetry.space_group_name_H-M   'P 1'
#
loop_
_entity.id
_entity.type
_entity.pdbx_description
1 polymer ?
#
loop_
_entity_poly.entity_id
_entity_poly.type
_entity_poly.pdbx_seq_one_letter_code
_entity_poly.pdbx_strand_id
1 'polypeptide(L)'
;MDEILTQKIRDDFDRIALYDREVWNHNNRYHKFLLKQLPLHCERVLDIGCGTGAFSRLLAERCHQVVAIDLSPQVNYPPLMAKSNLAGACKELNAN
;
A
#
# COMPACT_ATOMS: atom_id res chain seq x y z
N MET A 1 -6.58 -17.10 17.63
CA MET A 1 -5.32 -16.40 17.31
C MET A 1 -4.80 -15.85 18.61
N ASP A 2 -3.53 -16.05 18.94
CA ASP A 2 -2.93 -15.49 20.16
C ASP A 2 -2.84 -13.96 20.02
N GLU A 3 -3.48 -13.24 20.93
CA GLU A 3 -3.53 -11.78 20.95
C GLU A 3 -2.13 -11.17 21.14
N ILE A 4 -1.28 -11.84 21.92
CA ILE A 4 0.12 -11.43 22.16
C ILE A 4 0.94 -11.58 20.88
N LEU A 5 0.75 -12.68 20.14
CA LEU A 5 1.41 -12.88 18.86
C LEU A 5 0.97 -11.84 17.83
N THR A 6 -0.33 -11.52 17.78
CA THR A 6 -0.89 -10.53 16.85
C THR A 6 -0.33 -9.14 17.13
N GLN A 7 -0.23 -8.75 18.41
CA GLN A 7 0.38 -7.48 18.80
C GLN A 7 1.86 -7.43 18.45
N LYS A 8 2.61 -8.52 18.73
CA LYS A 8 4.03 -8.61 18.36
C LYS A 8 4.26 -8.46 16.85
N ILE A 9 3.42 -9.08 16.03
CA ILE A 9 3.48 -8.92 14.57
C ILE A 9 3.27 -7.45 14.20
N ARG A 10 2.27 -6.77 14.76
CA ARG A 10 2.03 -5.35 14.48
C ARG A 10 3.23 -4.49 14.87
N ASP A 11 3.77 -4.68 16.07
CA ASP A 11 4.93 -3.93 16.56
C ASP A 11 6.15 -4.11 15.67
N ASP A 12 6.35 -5.32 15.13
CA ASP A 12 7.44 -5.60 14.19
C ASP A 12 7.27 -4.83 12.88
N PHE A 13 6.05 -4.77 12.32
CA PHE A 13 5.73 -3.96 11.13
C PHE A 13 5.87 -2.46 11.40
N ASP A 14 5.46 -1.97 12.58
CA ASP A 14 5.64 -0.58 12.98
C ASP A 14 7.12 -0.18 12.99
N ARG A 15 7.99 -1.04 13.55
CA ARG A 15 9.43 -0.80 13.53
C ARG A 15 9.99 -0.78 12.11
N ILE A 16 9.58 -1.71 11.24
CA ILE A 16 10.04 -1.77 9.84
C ILE A 16 9.63 -0.52 9.06
N ALA A 17 8.40 -0.04 9.24
CA ALA A 17 7.89 1.14 8.56
C ALA A 17 8.69 2.43 8.87
N LEU A 18 9.29 2.51 10.06
CA LEU A 18 10.16 3.61 10.46
C LEU A 18 11.59 3.53 9.88
N TYR A 19 12.01 2.37 9.36
CA TYR A 19 13.28 2.21 8.66
C TYR A 19 13.14 2.64 7.19
N ASP A 20 12.86 3.92 6.99
CA ASP A 20 12.75 4.53 5.67
C ASP A 20 14.13 4.71 5.03
N ARG A 21 14.64 3.64 4.41
CA ARG A 21 15.75 3.75 3.46
C ARG A 21 15.15 3.93 2.07
N GLU A 22 15.05 5.19 1.66
CA GLU A 22 14.51 5.72 0.39
C GLU A 22 14.90 5.03 -0.92
N VAL A 23 15.72 3.98 -0.96
CA VAL A 23 16.43 3.64 -2.19
C VAL A 23 16.04 2.30 -2.80
N TRP A 24 15.53 1.31 -2.07
CA TRP A 24 15.47 -0.03 -2.66
C TRP A 24 14.38 -0.93 -2.09
N ASN A 25 13.27 -1.04 -2.82
CA ASN A 25 12.38 -2.19 -2.72
C ASN A 25 12.72 -3.15 -3.87
N HIS A 26 13.33 -4.29 -3.56
CA HIS A 26 13.62 -5.37 -4.52
C HIS A 26 12.39 -5.74 -5.38
N ASN A 27 11.16 -5.49 -4.87
CA ASN A 27 9.90 -5.78 -5.54
C ASN A 27 9.51 -4.78 -6.64
N ASN A 28 10.16 -3.61 -6.73
CA ASN A 28 9.91 -2.63 -7.80
C ASN A 28 10.11 -3.26 -9.19
N ARG A 29 10.99 -4.28 -9.28
CA ARG A 29 11.21 -5.06 -10.50
C ARG A 29 9.92 -5.69 -11.04
N TYR A 30 8.99 -6.08 -10.16
CA TYR A 30 7.75 -6.74 -10.54
C TYR A 30 6.62 -5.79 -10.86
N HIS A 31 6.70 -4.49 -10.53
CA HIS A 31 5.59 -3.55 -10.76
C HIS A 31 5.15 -3.55 -12.24
N LYS A 32 6.12 -3.45 -13.17
CA LYS A 32 5.82 -3.50 -14.61
C LYS A 32 5.20 -4.82 -15.04
N PHE A 33 5.62 -5.93 -14.44
CA PHE A 33 5.05 -7.24 -14.73
C PHE A 33 3.61 -7.33 -14.21
N LEU A 34 3.36 -6.93 -12.96
CA LEU A 34 2.04 -6.96 -12.33
C LEU A 34 1.05 -6.02 -13.01
N LEU A 35 1.47 -4.82 -13.41
CA LEU A 35 0.61 -3.89 -14.17
C LEU A 35 0.15 -4.48 -15.51
N LYS A 36 0.96 -5.33 -16.15
CA LYS A 36 0.58 -6.01 -17.39
C LYS A 36 -0.43 -7.13 -17.17
N GLN A 37 -0.59 -7.61 -15.93
CA GLN A 37 -1.58 -8.63 -15.58
C GLN A 37 -2.94 -8.02 -15.24
N LEU A 38 -3.04 -6.69 -15.18
CA LEU A 38 -4.33 -6.04 -14.94
C LEU A 38 -5.30 -6.35 -16.10
N PRO A 39 -6.58 -6.58 -15.80
CA PRO A 39 -7.59 -6.68 -16.84
C PRO A 39 -7.68 -5.37 -17.63
N LEU A 40 -8.10 -5.46 -18.90
CA LEU A 40 -8.29 -4.31 -19.80
C LEU A 40 -9.16 -3.20 -19.16
N HIS A 41 -10.14 -3.60 -18.36
CA HIS A 41 -11.02 -2.71 -17.61
C HIS A 41 -10.90 -3.02 -16.11
N CYS A 42 -9.91 -2.42 -15.47
CA CYS A 42 -9.75 -2.48 -14.01
C CYS A 42 -10.54 -1.34 -13.36
N GLU A 43 -11.71 -1.62 -12.77
CA GLU A 43 -12.44 -0.58 -12.04
C GLU A 43 -11.88 -0.39 -10.63
N ARG A 44 -11.65 -1.49 -9.91
CA ARG A 44 -11.31 -1.46 -8.48
C ARG A 44 -10.16 -2.42 -8.18
N VAL A 45 -9.21 -1.97 -7.36
CA VAL A 45 -8.06 -2.78 -6.93
C VAL A 45 -7.83 -2.65 -5.42
N LEU A 46 -7.38 -3.74 -4.80
CA LEU A 46 -6.95 -3.80 -3.41
C LEU A 46 -5.44 -4.11 -3.36
N ASP A 47 -4.66 -3.24 -2.73
CA ASP A 47 -3.22 -3.39 -2.50
C ASP A 47 -2.96 -3.65 -1.01
N ILE A 48 -2.54 -4.87 -0.66
CA ILE A 48 -2.35 -5.32 0.74
C ILE A 48 -0.86 -5.32 1.07
N GLY A 49 -0.48 -4.67 2.17
CA GLY A 49 0.93 -4.44 2.51
C GLY A 49 1.53 -3.38 1.59
N CYS A 50 0.77 -2.31 1.35
CA CYS A 50 1.10 -1.29 0.35
C CYS A 50 2.40 -0.51 0.65
N GLY A 51 2.92 -0.61 1.88
CA GLY A 51 4.06 0.17 2.35
C GLY A 51 3.87 1.65 2.03
N THR A 52 4.91 2.33 1.56
CA THR A 52 4.88 3.76 1.18
C THR A 52 3.99 4.08 -0.03
N GLY A 53 3.28 3.09 -0.59
CA GLY A 53 2.26 3.26 -1.64
C GLY A 53 2.81 3.40 -3.05
N ALA A 54 4.06 3.02 -3.31
CA ALA A 54 4.69 3.16 -4.64
C ALA A 54 3.94 2.40 -5.73
N PHE A 55 3.50 1.17 -5.45
CA PHE A 55 2.72 0.38 -6.38
C PHE A 55 1.27 0.86 -6.49
N SER A 56 0.64 1.21 -5.35
CA SER A 56 -0.73 1.75 -5.31
C SER A 56 -0.90 3.00 -6.17
N ARG A 57 0.13 3.87 -6.24
CA ARG A 57 0.15 5.03 -7.14
C ARG A 57 0.12 4.62 -8.62
N LEU A 58 0.92 3.62 -9.00
CA LEU A 58 0.92 3.12 -10.37
C LEU A 58 -0.43 2.46 -10.73
N LEU A 59 -1.08 1.80 -9.76
CA LEU A 59 -2.41 1.23 -9.93
C LEU A 59 -3.48 2.32 -10.11
N ALA A 60 -3.38 3.45 -9.41
CA ALA A 60 -4.31 4.57 -9.54
C ALA A 60 -4.26 5.25 -10.93
N GLU A 61 -3.18 5.06 -11.69
CA GLU A 61 -3.13 5.51 -13.09
C GLU A 61 -3.82 4.54 -14.08
N ARG A 62 -4.25 3.36 -13.63
CA ARG A 62 -4.78 2.29 -14.48
C ARG A 62 -6.16 1.79 -14.04
N CYS A 63 -6.54 2.07 -12.80
CA CYS A 63 -7.81 1.66 -12.22
C CYS A 63 -8.57 2.87 -11.67
N HIS A 64 -9.92 2.84 -11.71
CA HIS A 64 -10.75 3.94 -11.22
C HIS A 64 -10.60 4.17 -9.71
N GLN A 65 -10.53 3.09 -8.93
CA GLN A 65 -10.39 3.11 -7.48
C GLN A 65 -9.32 2.11 -7.01
N VAL A 66 -8.47 2.56 -6.08
CA VAL A 66 -7.48 1.73 -5.40
C VAL A 66 -7.66 1.88 -3.90
N VAL A 67 -7.89 0.76 -3.22
CA VAL A 67 -7.85 0.66 -1.76
C VAL A 67 -6.49 0.09 -1.40
N ALA A 68 -5.68 0.85 -0.69
CA ALA A 68 -4.37 0.44 -0.23
C ALA A 68 -4.39 0.29 1.29
N ILE A 69 -3.96 -0.86 1.80
CA ILE A 69 -3.91 -1.13 3.24
C ILE A 69 -2.50 -1.54 3.63
N ASP A 70 -2.04 -1.01 4.75
CA ASP A 70 -0.85 -1.50 5.45
C ASP A 70 -1.18 -1.78 6.92
N LEU A 71 -0.46 -2.74 7.50
CA LEU A 71 -0.63 -3.10 8.91
C LEU A 71 -0.09 -2.01 9.83
N SER A 72 0.95 -1.30 9.40
CA SER A 72 1.59 -0.25 10.18
C SER A 72 0.97 1.12 9.91
N PRO A 73 0.50 1.85 10.94
CA PRO A 73 0.09 3.25 10.81
C PRO A 73 1.29 4.20 10.64
N GLN A 74 2.52 3.72 10.86
CA GLN A 74 3.75 4.54 10.83
C GLN A 74 4.30 4.74 9.42
N VAL A 75 3.66 4.16 8.40
CA VAL A 75 4.06 4.33 7.02
C VAL A 75 3.95 5.81 6.61
N ASN A 76 5.08 6.41 6.30
CA ASN A 76 5.12 7.74 5.71
C ASN A 76 4.73 7.67 4.24
N TYR A 77 3.62 8.31 3.89
CA TYR A 77 3.20 8.48 2.51
C TYR A 77 3.61 9.86 2.02
N PRO A 78 4.30 9.98 0.86
CA PRO A 78 4.41 11.26 0.20
C PRO A 78 3.01 11.81 -0.14
N PRO A 79 2.81 13.14 -0.12
CA PRO A 79 1.50 13.73 -0.33
C PRO A 79 0.99 13.43 -1.75
N LEU A 80 -0.12 12.69 -1.84
CA LEU A 80 -0.99 12.57 -3.01
C LEU A 80 -2.43 12.43 -2.50
N MET A 81 -3.36 13.00 -3.27
CA MET A 81 -4.78 13.17 -2.96
C MET A 81 -5.45 11.84 -2.54
N ALA A 82 -5.40 11.50 -1.25
CA ALA A 82 -6.06 10.35 -0.67
C ALA A 82 -7.14 10.84 0.29
N LYS A 83 -8.37 10.32 0.15
CA LYS A 83 -9.41 10.50 1.17
C LYS A 83 -9.21 9.36 2.18
N SER A 84 -8.76 9.67 3.40
CA SER A 84 -8.53 8.70 4.48
C SER A 84 -9.70 8.70 5.46
N ASN A 85 -10.43 7.58 5.60
CA ASN A 85 -11.56 7.46 6.55
C ASN A 85 -11.64 6.13 7.35
N LEU A 86 -10.59 5.31 7.39
CA LEU A 86 -10.64 4.02 8.10
C LEU A 86 -9.45 3.85 9.05
N ALA A 87 -9.72 3.30 10.25
CA ALA A 87 -8.71 3.00 11.26
C ALA A 87 -7.76 1.87 10.78
N GLY A 88 -6.45 2.14 10.82
CA GLY A 88 -5.40 1.42 10.06
C GLY A 88 -4.86 2.32 8.94
N ALA A 89 -3.67 2.06 8.39
CA ALA A 89 -3.15 2.84 7.25
C ALA A 89 -3.89 2.49 5.93
N CYS A 90 -5.21 2.61 5.94
CA CYS A 90 -6.07 2.40 4.79
C CYS A 90 -6.21 3.72 4.03
N LYS A 91 -5.86 3.71 2.75
CA LYS A 91 -5.99 4.86 1.85
C LYS A 91 -6.77 4.48 0.60
N GLU A 92 -7.72 5.33 0.27
CA GLU A 92 -8.44 5.26 -1.00
C GLU A 92 -7.84 6.27 -1.98
N LEU A 93 -7.38 5.77 -3.12
CA LEU A 93 -6.85 6.56 -4.23
C LEU A 93 -7.81 6.42 -5.41
N ASN A 94 -8.19 7.53 -6.01
CA ASN A 94 -9.00 7.54 -7.23
C ASN A 94 -8.18 8.07 -8.40
N ALA A 95 -8.42 7.54 -9.59
CA ALA A 95 -7.92 8.17 -10.81
C ALA A 95 -8.58 9.55 -10.96
N ASN A 96 -7.80 10.57 -11.38
CA ASN A 96 -8.33 11.88 -11.73
C ASN A 96 -9.28 11.80 -12.93
#